data_AF-A0A4Y8BGV8-F1
#
_entry.id   AF-A0A4Y8BGV8-F1
#
_cell.length_a   1.000
_cell.length_b   1.000
_cell.length_c   1.000
_cell.angle_alpha   90.00
_cell.angle_beta   90.00
_cell.angle_gamma   90.00
#
_symmetry.space_group_name_H-M   'P 1'
#
loop_
_entity.id
_entity.type
_entity.pdbx_description
1 polymer ?
#
loop_
_entity_poly.entity_id
_entity_poly.type
_entity_poly.pdbx_seq_one_letter_code
_entity_poly.pdbx_strand_id
1 'polypeptide(L)'
;MKNGHISIEERNEAKELFDILVNLYKEKANLEVLNREREEKLKDEVAQACNVKNKSREYLSKTVKMPLVKAILDQLEGKVNKKDIEADTMDTYRQAIKNNEINKESINAYLASQNLLRENQLAIKEKFKESTFLSKEMLMAIDILAKEKYKELKEDALNLAGFISKPKKDNNEILELVNQFKEVFKQ
;
A
#
# COMPACT_ATOMS: atom_id res chain seq x y z
N MET A 1 8.70 -41.60 -3.76
CA MET A 1 8.96 -40.34 -4.50
C MET A 1 8.14 -40.41 -5.78
N LYS A 2 7.02 -39.67 -5.88
CA LYS A 2 6.25 -39.61 -7.13
C LYS A 2 6.89 -38.54 -8.01
N ASN A 3 7.63 -38.98 -9.03
CA ASN A 3 8.08 -38.10 -10.10
C ASN A 3 6.83 -37.52 -10.77
N GLY A 4 6.62 -36.20 -10.63
CA GLY A 4 5.55 -35.47 -11.30
C GLY A 4 5.80 -35.46 -12.80
N HIS A 5 5.31 -36.47 -13.51
CA HIS A 5 5.27 -36.47 -14.96
C HIS A 5 4.06 -35.65 -15.40
N ILE A 6 4.32 -34.47 -15.95
CA ILE A 6 3.32 -33.66 -16.66
C ILE A 6 2.84 -34.48 -17.87
N SER A 7 1.53 -34.66 -18.02
CA SER A 7 0.95 -35.42 -19.13
C SER A 7 1.10 -34.67 -20.46
N ILE A 8 0.90 -35.38 -21.58
CA ILE A 8 0.93 -34.77 -22.91
C ILE A 8 -0.22 -33.76 -23.05
N GLU A 9 -1.37 -34.07 -22.45
CA GLU A 9 -2.55 -33.20 -22.39
C GLU A 9 -2.25 -31.90 -21.63
N GLU A 10 -1.66 -32.00 -20.43
CA GLU A 10 -1.26 -30.83 -19.62
C GLU A 10 -0.23 -29.95 -20.35
N ARG A 11 0.69 -30.57 -21.12
CA ARG A 11 1.67 -29.83 -21.93
C ARG A 11 1.02 -29.10 -23.11
N ASN A 12 0.05 -29.73 -23.78
CA ASN A 12 -0.65 -29.11 -24.90
C ASN A 12 -1.54 -27.96 -24.45
N GLU A 13 -2.28 -28.14 -23.36
CA GLU A 13 -3.09 -27.08 -22.74
C GLU A 13 -2.22 -25.92 -22.27
N ALA A 14 -1.07 -26.18 -21.63
CA ALA A 14 -0.13 -25.14 -21.23
C ALA A 14 0.42 -24.35 -22.43
N LYS A 15 0.66 -25.01 -23.56
CA LYS A 15 1.12 -24.36 -24.80
C LYS A 15 0.04 -23.50 -25.43
N GLU A 16 -1.19 -23.99 -25.52
CA GLU A 16 -2.32 -23.21 -26.02
C GLU A 16 -2.60 -21.99 -25.16
N LEU A 17 -2.59 -22.15 -23.84
CA LEU A 17 -2.72 -21.04 -22.90
C LEU A 17 -1.58 -20.03 -23.06
N PHE A 18 -0.33 -20.51 -23.23
CA PHE A 18 0.81 -19.63 -23.47
C PHE A 18 0.63 -18.80 -24.75
N ASP A 19 0.21 -19.42 -25.85
CA ASP A 19 -0.01 -18.73 -27.13
C ASP A 19 -1.15 -17.68 -27.03
N ILE A 20 -2.24 -18.02 -26.33
CA ILE A 20 -3.33 -17.08 -26.03
C ILE A 20 -2.81 -15.90 -25.21
N LEU A 21 -2.06 -16.17 -24.14
CA LEU A 21 -1.50 -15.13 -23.27
C LEU A 21 -0.53 -14.23 -24.03
N VAL A 22 0.33 -14.78 -24.90
CA VAL A 22 1.23 -13.99 -25.75
C VAL A 22 0.45 -13.02 -26.63
N ASN A 23 -0.68 -13.45 -27.21
CA ASN A 23 -1.51 -12.56 -28.02
C ASN A 23 -2.19 -11.47 -27.17
N LEU A 24 -2.75 -11.83 -26.00
CA LEU A 24 -3.31 -10.86 -25.06
C LEU A 24 -2.27 -9.85 -24.57
N TYR A 25 -1.02 -10.27 -24.36
CA TYR A 25 0.06 -9.35 -23.99
C TYR A 25 0.47 -8.42 -25.12
N LYS A 26 0.44 -8.88 -26.38
CA LYS A 26 0.65 -8.00 -27.55
C LYS A 26 -0.47 -6.96 -27.67
N GLU A 27 -1.72 -7.38 -27.53
CA GLU A 27 -2.87 -6.47 -27.53
C GLU A 27 -2.77 -5.44 -26.41
N LYS A 28 -2.43 -5.90 -25.19
CA LYS A 28 -2.19 -5.03 -24.05
C LYS A 28 -1.10 -4.00 -24.33
N ALA A 29 0.03 -4.41 -24.91
CA ALA A 29 1.11 -3.48 -25.24
C ALA A 29 0.63 -2.38 -26.22
N ASN A 30 -0.15 -2.74 -27.23
CA ASN A 30 -0.72 -1.77 -28.17
C ASN A 30 -1.71 -0.82 -27.47
N LEU A 31 -2.55 -1.34 -26.57
CA LEU A 31 -3.47 -0.53 -25.78
C LEU A 31 -2.72 0.42 -24.83
N GLU A 32 -1.60 0.01 -24.25
CA GLU A 32 -0.77 0.87 -23.40
C GLU A 32 -0.16 2.03 -24.20
N VAL A 33 0.33 1.78 -25.42
CA VAL A 33 0.80 2.83 -26.33
C VAL A 33 -0.33 3.81 -26.67
N LEU A 34 -1.48 3.30 -27.13
CA LEU A 34 -2.64 4.12 -27.49
C LEU A 34 -3.15 4.95 -26.29
N ASN A 35 -3.18 4.34 -25.10
CA ASN A 35 -3.56 5.04 -23.88
C ASN A 35 -2.59 6.17 -23.54
N ARG A 36 -1.28 5.96 -23.75
CA ARG A 36 -0.27 7.01 -23.54
C ARG A 36 -0.45 8.18 -24.49
N GLU A 37 -0.70 7.93 -25.78
CA GLU A 37 -0.97 8.98 -26.76
C GLU A 37 -2.21 9.81 -26.39
N ARG A 38 -3.28 9.15 -25.98
CA ARG A 38 -4.51 9.80 -25.52
C ARG A 38 -4.29 10.60 -24.23
N GLU A 39 -3.50 10.07 -23.30
CA GLU A 39 -3.16 10.76 -22.06
C GLU A 39 -2.37 12.05 -22.33
N GLU A 40 -1.39 12.03 -23.22
CA GLU A 40 -0.64 13.24 -23.59
C GLU A 40 -1.55 14.29 -24.24
N LYS A 41 -2.42 13.88 -25.16
CA LYS A 41 -3.40 14.79 -25.77
C LYS A 41 -4.32 15.42 -24.71
N LEU A 42 -4.81 14.62 -23.76
CA LEU A 42 -5.66 15.10 -22.68
C LEU A 42 -4.91 16.07 -21.75
N LYS A 43 -3.61 15.85 -21.48
CA LYS A 43 -2.78 16.80 -20.73
C LYS A 43 -2.71 18.15 -21.44
N ASP A 44 -2.53 18.15 -22.76
CA ASP A 44 -2.51 19.39 -23.54
C ASP A 44 -3.85 20.13 -23.45
N GLU A 45 -4.97 19.42 -23.64
CA GLU A 45 -6.32 19.98 -23.57
C GLU A 45 -6.64 20.53 -22.17
N VAL A 46 -6.30 19.81 -21.10
CA VAL A 46 -6.49 20.27 -19.71
C VAL A 46 -5.62 21.49 -19.41
N ALA A 47 -4.35 21.49 -19.83
CA ALA A 47 -3.48 22.65 -19.63
C ALA A 47 -4.02 23.90 -20.34
N GLN A 48 -4.59 23.73 -21.54
CA GLN A 48 -5.24 24.80 -22.29
C GLN A 48 -6.50 25.31 -21.57
N ALA A 49 -7.42 24.40 -21.25
CA ALA A 49 -8.69 24.74 -20.61
C ALA A 49 -8.52 25.39 -19.24
N CYS A 50 -7.56 24.91 -18.43
CA CYS A 50 -7.27 25.45 -17.11
C CYS A 50 -6.23 26.58 -17.12
N ASN A 51 -5.80 27.03 -18.31
CA ASN A 51 -4.81 28.11 -18.48
C ASN A 51 -3.49 27.87 -17.70
N VAL A 52 -3.04 26.62 -17.64
CA VAL A 52 -1.79 26.23 -16.96
C VAL A 52 -0.62 26.59 -17.85
N LYS A 53 0.02 27.73 -17.57
CA LYS A 53 1.10 28.32 -18.39
C LYS A 53 2.39 28.53 -17.60
N ASN A 54 3.51 28.55 -18.33
CA ASN A 54 4.78 29.06 -17.81
C ASN A 54 4.82 30.61 -17.86
N LYS A 55 5.90 31.19 -17.34
CA LYS A 55 6.14 32.65 -17.38
C LYS A 55 6.19 33.22 -18.81
N SER A 56 6.53 32.39 -19.79
CA SER A 56 6.58 32.71 -21.22
C SER A 56 5.24 32.55 -21.93
N ARG A 57 4.14 32.28 -21.20
CA ARG A 57 2.77 32.07 -21.70
C ARG A 57 2.55 30.78 -22.51
N GLU A 58 3.49 29.83 -22.49
CA GLU A 58 3.33 28.52 -23.12
C GLU A 58 2.59 27.57 -22.17
N TYR A 59 1.71 26.73 -22.72
CA TYR A 59 0.97 25.75 -21.94
C TYR A 59 1.89 24.63 -21.42
N LEU A 60 1.70 24.25 -20.15
CA LEU A 60 2.52 23.25 -19.47
C LEU A 60 1.75 21.94 -19.28
N SER A 61 1.56 21.17 -20.35
CA SER A 61 0.89 19.86 -20.27
C SER A 61 1.59 18.88 -19.32
N LYS A 62 2.92 18.93 -19.23
CA LYS A 62 3.70 18.12 -18.30
C LYS A 62 3.42 18.39 -16.82
N THR A 63 2.85 19.55 -16.46
CA THR A 63 2.49 19.86 -15.07
C THR A 63 1.06 19.46 -14.73
N VAL A 64 0.27 19.03 -15.72
CA VAL A 64 -1.06 18.46 -15.49
C VAL A 64 -0.93 17.15 -14.73
N LYS A 65 -1.54 17.10 -13.55
CA LYS A 65 -1.53 15.94 -12.67
C LYS A 65 -2.62 14.96 -13.11
N MET A 66 -2.30 14.09 -14.06
CA MET A 66 -3.25 13.08 -14.55
C MET A 66 -3.91 12.20 -13.48
N PRO A 67 -3.27 11.86 -12.34
CA PRO A 67 -3.97 11.17 -11.26
C PRO A 67 -5.19 11.94 -10.73
N LEU A 68 -5.15 13.28 -10.71
CA LEU A 68 -6.28 14.11 -10.30
C LEU A 68 -7.35 14.15 -11.39
N VAL A 69 -6.93 14.29 -12.66
CA VAL A 69 -7.84 14.26 -13.81
C VAL A 69 -8.60 12.93 -13.86
N LYS A 70 -7.90 11.80 -13.69
CA LYS A 70 -8.52 10.46 -13.65
C LYS A 70 -9.51 10.32 -12.50
N ALA A 71 -9.17 10.81 -11.30
CA ALA A 71 -10.09 10.78 -10.16
C ALA A 71 -11.38 11.58 -10.44
N ILE A 72 -11.28 12.72 -11.12
CA ILE A 72 -12.45 13.52 -11.53
C ILE A 72 -13.25 12.81 -12.63
N LEU A 73 -12.59 12.23 -13.64
CA LEU A 73 -13.28 11.47 -14.68
C LEU A 73 -14.04 10.28 -14.09
N ASP A 74 -13.43 9.57 -13.14
CA ASP A 74 -14.07 8.49 -12.40
C ASP A 74 -15.35 9.00 -11.67
N GLN A 75 -15.32 10.19 -11.07
CA GLN A 75 -16.51 10.80 -10.45
C GLN A 75 -17.61 11.13 -11.47
N LEU A 76 -17.24 11.67 -12.63
CA LEU A 76 -18.19 11.97 -13.70
C LEU A 76 -18.84 10.71 -14.25
N GLU A 77 -18.15 9.57 -14.19
CA GLU A 77 -18.71 8.24 -14.48
C GLU A 77 -19.52 7.63 -13.31
N GLY A 78 -19.73 8.38 -12.23
CA GLY A 78 -20.48 7.95 -11.06
C GLY A 78 -19.69 7.07 -10.08
N LYS A 79 -18.37 6.94 -10.25
CA LYS A 79 -17.52 6.24 -9.28
C LYS A 79 -17.28 7.13 -8.08
N VAL A 80 -17.39 6.53 -6.90
CA VAL A 80 -17.15 7.20 -5.64
C VAL A 80 -15.66 7.54 -5.49
N ASN A 81 -15.34 8.84 -5.39
CA ASN A 81 -14.00 9.27 -5.00
C ASN A 81 -13.87 9.17 -3.49
N LYS A 82 -13.12 8.16 -3.05
CA LYS A 82 -12.84 7.92 -1.63
C LYS A 82 -12.19 9.12 -0.94
N LYS A 83 -11.40 9.93 -1.65
CA LYS A 83 -10.75 11.11 -1.07
C LYS A 83 -11.73 12.24 -0.76
N ASP A 84 -12.76 12.39 -1.58
CA ASP A 84 -13.80 13.39 -1.34
C ASP A 84 -14.69 12.96 -0.18
N ILE A 85 -15.05 11.67 -0.11
CA ILE A 85 -15.70 11.11 1.08
C ILE A 85 -14.85 11.31 2.33
N GLU A 86 -13.55 11.00 2.26
CA GLU A 86 -12.63 11.21 3.37
C GLU A 86 -12.56 12.69 3.78
N ALA A 87 -12.54 13.63 2.82
CA ALA A 87 -12.55 15.06 3.08
C ALA A 87 -13.84 15.52 3.77
N ASP A 88 -15.00 15.14 3.23
CA ASP A 88 -16.31 15.47 3.81
C ASP A 88 -16.45 14.87 5.21
N THR A 89 -15.98 13.63 5.40
CA THR A 89 -15.98 12.96 6.70
C THR A 89 -15.05 13.67 7.69
N MET A 90 -13.86 14.08 7.25
CA MET A 90 -12.91 14.83 8.07
C MET A 90 -13.49 16.18 8.51
N ASP A 91 -14.17 16.90 7.62
CA ASP A 91 -14.79 18.16 7.95
C ASP A 91 -15.97 17.97 8.91
N THR A 92 -16.76 16.92 8.73
CA THR A 92 -17.80 16.52 9.68
C THR A 92 -17.22 16.28 11.08
N TYR A 93 -16.17 15.45 11.21
CA TYR A 93 -15.53 15.17 12.49
C TYR A 93 -14.87 16.42 13.09
N ARG A 94 -14.26 17.28 12.26
CA ARG A 94 -13.65 18.54 12.70
C ARG A 94 -14.69 19.46 13.32
N GLN A 95 -15.87 19.60 12.71
CA GLN A 95 -16.95 20.42 13.24
C GLN A 95 -17.47 19.85 14.56
N ALA A 96 -17.72 18.55 14.64
CA ALA A 96 -18.17 17.90 15.88
C ALA A 96 -17.19 18.14 17.05
N ILE A 97 -15.88 18.05 16.80
CA ILE A 97 -14.85 18.36 17.80
C ILE A 97 -14.88 19.85 18.19
N LYS A 98 -14.91 20.76 17.21
CA LYS A 98 -14.89 22.21 17.46
C LYS A 98 -16.13 22.70 18.20
N ASN A 99 -17.29 22.14 17.88
CA ASN A 99 -18.57 22.48 18.48
C ASN A 99 -18.77 21.85 19.86
N ASN A 100 -17.79 21.07 20.36
CA ASN A 100 -17.87 20.34 21.62
C ASN A 100 -18.99 19.27 21.67
N GLU A 101 -19.33 18.70 20.51
CA GLU A 101 -20.28 17.59 20.40
C GLU A 101 -19.65 16.25 20.83
N ILE A 102 -18.32 16.23 21.01
CA ILE A 102 -17.55 15.09 21.53
C ILE A 102 -17.03 15.42 22.93
N ASN A 103 -17.07 14.43 23.83
CA ASN A 103 -16.58 14.57 25.21
C ASN A 103 -15.08 14.93 25.23
N LYS A 104 -14.76 16.11 25.80
CA LYS A 104 -13.39 16.63 25.93
C LYS A 104 -12.47 15.75 26.77
N GLU A 105 -12.99 15.09 27.80
CA GLU A 105 -12.20 14.20 28.64
C GLU A 105 -11.73 12.99 27.85
N SER A 106 -12.60 12.43 26.99
CA SER A 106 -12.22 11.33 26.09
C SER A 106 -11.15 11.76 25.07
N ILE A 107 -11.26 12.96 24.51
CA ILE A 107 -10.25 13.53 23.61
C ILE A 107 -8.91 13.69 24.34
N ASN A 108 -8.94 14.30 25.53
CA ASN A 108 -7.73 14.54 26.32
C ASN A 108 -7.07 13.24 26.77
N ALA A 109 -7.86 12.25 27.21
CA ALA A 109 -7.36 10.92 27.59
C ALA A 109 -6.68 10.22 26.41
N TYR A 110 -7.29 10.28 25.21
CA TYR A 110 -6.69 9.74 24.00
C TYR A 110 -5.38 10.44 23.64
N LEU A 111 -5.35 11.78 23.63
CA LEU A 111 -4.12 12.54 23.35
C LEU A 111 -3.01 12.27 24.39
N ALA A 112 -3.37 12.15 25.66
CA ALA A 112 -2.44 11.77 26.72
C ALA A 112 -1.83 10.38 26.48
N SER A 113 -2.63 9.38 26.09
CA SER A 113 -2.11 8.05 25.75
C SER A 113 -1.15 8.08 24.56
N GLN A 114 -1.41 8.92 23.54
CA GLN A 114 -0.51 9.08 22.39
C GLN A 114 0.83 9.68 22.81
N ASN A 115 0.81 10.66 23.72
CA ASN A 115 2.03 11.25 24.27
C ASN A 115 2.85 10.24 25.07
N LEU A 116 2.21 9.46 25.94
CA LEU A 116 2.88 8.41 26.71
C LEU A 116 3.51 7.33 25.82
N LEU A 117 2.82 6.93 24.74
CA LEU A 117 3.38 5.99 23.76
C LEU A 117 4.62 6.56 23.05
N ARG A 118 4.58 7.85 22.68
CA ARG A 118 5.72 8.53 22.06
C ARG A 118 6.90 8.64 23.03
N GLU A 119 6.64 9.01 24.28
CA GLU A 119 7.65 9.07 25.33
C GLU A 119 8.29 7.71 25.58
N ASN A 120 7.49 6.64 25.65
CA ASN A 120 8.00 5.27 25.78
C ASN A 120 8.91 4.88 24.60
N GLN A 121 8.53 5.20 23.37
CA GLN A 121 9.36 4.92 22.20
C GLN A 121 10.69 5.68 22.23
N LEU A 122 10.69 6.93 22.70
CA LEU A 122 11.90 7.71 22.89
C LEU A 122 12.79 7.11 23.98
N ALA A 123 12.22 6.73 25.12
CA ALA A 123 12.93 6.08 26.20
C ALA A 123 13.61 4.76 25.75
N ILE A 124 12.93 3.94 24.93
CA ILE A 124 13.54 2.74 24.34
C ILE A 124 14.77 3.12 23.52
N LYS A 125 14.66 4.10 22.62
CA LYS A 125 15.79 4.55 21.79
C LYS A 125 16.94 5.10 22.62
N GLU A 126 16.65 5.84 23.69
CA GLU A 126 17.65 6.38 24.60
C GLU A 126 18.38 5.26 25.34
N LYS A 127 17.68 4.21 25.79
CA LYS A 127 18.32 3.04 26.43
C LYS A 127 19.31 2.32 25.52
N PHE A 128 19.04 2.23 24.22
CA PHE A 128 20.03 1.70 23.26
C PHE A 128 21.25 2.61 23.10
N LYS A 129 21.08 3.95 23.16
CA LYS A 129 22.17 4.92 23.06
C LYS A 129 23.05 4.97 24.31
N GLU A 130 22.48 4.72 25.48
CA GLU A 130 23.19 4.65 26.76
C GLU A 130 24.10 3.41 26.86
N SER A 131 24.00 2.45 25.93
CA SER A 131 24.85 1.28 25.93
C SER A 131 26.28 1.63 25.49
N THR A 132 27.24 1.40 26.39
CA THR A 132 28.66 1.75 26.19
C THR A 132 29.55 0.56 25.82
N PHE A 133 29.13 -0.67 26.13
CA PHE A 133 29.98 -1.87 26.01
C PHE A 133 29.52 -2.86 24.96
N LEU A 134 28.31 -2.69 24.39
CA LEU A 134 27.74 -3.60 23.42
C LEU A 134 28.11 -3.16 22.00
N SER A 135 28.49 -4.13 21.16
CA SER A 135 28.70 -3.86 19.74
C SER A 135 27.38 -3.56 19.03
N LYS A 136 27.46 -2.97 17.84
CA LYS A 136 26.30 -2.67 17.01
C LYS A 136 25.50 -3.94 16.69
N GLU A 137 26.18 -5.03 16.37
CA GLU A 137 25.58 -6.33 16.07
C GLU A 137 24.85 -6.91 17.29
N MET A 138 25.43 -6.76 18.48
CA MET A 138 24.77 -7.17 19.74
C MET A 138 23.51 -6.35 20.02
N LEU A 139 23.56 -5.03 19.84
CA LEU A 139 22.39 -4.16 19.99
C LEU A 139 21.29 -4.48 18.97
N MET A 140 21.66 -4.82 17.73
CA MET A 140 20.71 -5.25 16.70
C MET A 140 20.05 -6.59 17.05
N ALA A 141 20.82 -7.57 17.55
CA ALA A 141 20.28 -8.85 18.00
C ALA A 141 19.30 -8.66 19.17
N ILE A 142 19.64 -7.81 20.14
CA ILE A 142 18.77 -7.46 21.27
C ILE A 142 17.49 -6.76 20.80
N ASP A 143 17.57 -5.83 19.85
CA ASP A 143 16.39 -5.14 19.29
C ASP A 143 15.44 -6.12 18.57
N ILE A 144 15.99 -7.09 17.81
CA ILE A 144 15.19 -8.14 17.16
C ILE A 144 14.46 -8.99 18.21
N LEU A 145 15.18 -9.50 19.22
CA LEU A 145 14.60 -10.33 20.29
C LEU A 145 13.54 -9.55 21.09
N ALA A 146 13.81 -8.29 21.43
CA ALA A 146 12.87 -7.43 22.14
C ALA A 146 11.60 -7.17 21.32
N LYS A 147 11.71 -6.98 20.01
CA LYS A 147 10.56 -6.80 19.10
C LYS A 147 9.74 -8.08 18.94
N GLU A 148 10.38 -9.24 18.88
CA GLU A 148 9.69 -10.53 18.89
C GLU A 148 8.92 -10.71 20.20
N LYS A 149 9.57 -10.47 21.34
CA LYS A 149 8.90 -10.55 22.63
C LYS A 149 7.77 -9.54 22.78
N TYR A 150 7.94 -8.32 22.28
CA TYR A 150 6.88 -7.31 22.27
C TYR A 150 5.65 -7.76 21.48
N LYS A 151 5.80 -8.49 20.38
CA LYS A 151 4.65 -9.01 19.61
C LYS A 151 3.81 -9.97 20.45
N GLU A 152 4.46 -10.89 21.16
CA GLU A 152 3.79 -11.81 22.09
C GLU A 152 3.08 -11.04 23.21
N LEU A 153 3.81 -10.16 23.90
CA LEU A 153 3.25 -9.38 25.02
C LEU A 153 2.08 -8.49 24.59
N LYS A 154 2.15 -7.93 23.36
CA LYS A 154 1.08 -7.12 22.79
C LYS A 154 -0.15 -7.97 22.50
N GLU A 155 0.03 -9.15 21.92
CA GLU A 155 -1.07 -10.06 21.63
C GLU A 155 -1.76 -10.52 22.93
N ASP A 156 -0.99 -10.90 23.94
CA ASP A 156 -1.52 -11.25 25.26
C ASP A 156 -2.27 -10.08 25.91
N ALA A 157 -1.70 -8.88 25.89
CA ALA A 157 -2.34 -7.69 26.45
C ALA A 157 -3.64 -7.31 25.71
N LEU A 158 -3.68 -7.46 24.38
CA LEU A 158 -4.88 -7.22 23.58
C LEU A 158 -5.96 -8.27 23.90
N ASN A 159 -5.60 -9.54 23.98
CA ASN A 159 -6.51 -10.62 24.32
C ASN A 159 -7.09 -10.44 25.74
N LEU A 160 -6.25 -10.09 26.72
CA LEU A 160 -6.67 -9.79 28.09
C LEU A 160 -7.62 -8.58 28.16
N ALA A 161 -7.42 -7.59 27.29
CA ALA A 161 -8.28 -6.42 27.18
C ALA A 161 -9.53 -6.64 26.31
N GLY A 162 -9.75 -7.87 25.80
CA GLY A 162 -10.93 -8.24 25.01
C GLY A 162 -10.86 -7.89 23.52
N PHE A 163 -9.68 -7.52 23.00
CA PHE A 163 -9.47 -7.28 21.56
C PHE A 163 -9.04 -8.58 20.85
N ILE A 164 -9.81 -9.04 19.86
CA ILE A 164 -9.54 -10.29 19.13
C ILE A 164 -8.34 -10.14 18.18
N SER A 165 -7.25 -10.88 18.42
CA SER A 165 -6.11 -11.02 17.50
C SER A 165 -6.50 -11.81 16.24
N LYS A 166 -6.10 -11.33 15.05
CA LYS A 166 -6.25 -12.11 13.79
C LYS A 166 -5.11 -13.13 13.69
N PRO A 167 -5.38 -14.40 13.31
CA PRO A 167 -4.34 -15.42 13.19
C PRO A 167 -3.31 -15.04 12.10
N LYS A 168 -2.05 -15.42 12.32
CA LYS A 168 -0.96 -15.25 11.34
C LYS A 168 -1.26 -16.08 10.08
N LYS A 169 -1.11 -15.49 8.89
CA LYS A 169 -1.27 -16.16 7.59
C LYS A 169 -0.01 -16.98 7.28
N ASP A 170 -0.17 -18.29 7.05
CA ASP A 170 0.88 -19.18 6.58
C ASP A 170 0.99 -19.10 5.05
N ASN A 171 2.20 -18.91 4.50
CA ASN A 171 2.44 -18.63 3.08
C ASN A 171 3.37 -19.66 2.39
N ASN A 172 3.66 -20.79 3.03
CA ASN A 172 4.62 -21.79 2.52
C ASN A 172 4.19 -22.45 1.20
N GLU A 173 2.91 -22.80 1.05
CA GLU A 173 2.40 -23.49 -0.15
C GLU A 173 2.50 -22.65 -1.43
N ILE A 174 2.34 -21.33 -1.31
CA ILE A 174 2.47 -20.40 -2.44
C ILE A 174 3.93 -20.32 -2.91
N LEU A 175 4.89 -20.42 -2.00
CA LEU A 175 6.32 -20.35 -2.32
C LEU A 175 6.81 -21.59 -3.08
N GLU A 176 6.30 -22.77 -2.74
CA GLU A 176 6.65 -24.03 -3.41
C GLU A 176 6.12 -24.07 -4.85
N LEU A 177 4.87 -23.66 -5.07
CA LEU A 177 4.27 -23.52 -6.41
C LEU A 177 5.06 -22.54 -7.29
N VAL A 178 5.47 -21.39 -6.74
CA VAL A 178 6.28 -20.39 -7.47
C VAL A 178 7.64 -20.96 -7.90
N ASN A 179 8.25 -21.84 -7.10
CA ASN A 179 9.52 -22.46 -7.45
C ASN A 179 9.36 -23.55 -8.53
N GLN A 180 8.27 -24.32 -8.51
CA GLN A 180 8.00 -25.33 -9.54
C GLN A 180 7.74 -24.70 -10.91
N PHE A 181 7.01 -23.57 -10.96
CA PHE A 181 6.77 -22.86 -12.22
C PHE A 181 8.05 -22.27 -12.84
N LYS A 182 9.00 -21.78 -12.04
CA LYS A 182 10.27 -21.21 -12.54
C LYS A 182 11.14 -22.19 -13.30
N GLU A 183 11.04 -23.49 -13.01
CA GLU A 183 11.80 -24.54 -13.69
C GLU A 183 11.16 -24.97 -15.01
N VAL A 184 9.84 -24.79 -15.18
CA VAL A 184 9.10 -25.10 -16.42
C VAL A 184 9.36 -24.06 -17.51
N PHE A 185 9.61 -22.80 -17.16
CA PHE A 185 9.78 -21.69 -18.12
C PHE A 185 11.23 -21.43 -18.58
N LYS A 186 12.17 -22.36 -18.33
CA LYS A 186 13.59 -22.26 -18.72
C LYS A 186 14.01 -23.13 -19.92
N GLN A 187 13.06 -23.76 -20.61
CA GLN A 187 13.28 -24.47 -21.88
C GLN A 187 12.84 -23.62 -23.06
#